data_AF-Q0V492-F1
#
_entry.id   AF-Q0V492-F1
#
_cell.length_a   1.000
_cell.length_b   1.000
_cell.length_c   1.000
_cell.angle_alpha   90.00
_cell.angle_beta   90.00
_cell.angle_gamma   90.00
#
_symmetry.space_group_name_H-M   'P 1'
#
loop_
_entity.id
_entity.type
_entity.pdbx_description
1 polymer ?
#
loop_
_entity_poly.entity_id
_entity_poly.type
_entity_poly.pdbx_seq_one_letter_code
_entity_poly.pdbx_strand_id
1 'polypeptide(L)'
;MTAVRFPTCWDGKNLDSPDHMAHMSYPEFGSFESGGPCPASHPVRMGQLFYEVIWDTTQFNNKDDWPSDGSQPFVWSFGDGTGYANHGDYLFGWKDDALQRALDNPCYIDCPTLKTQDAAAMNKCTVDRVVKEEIDACNYAASNYKHPNSVFTHVDARGIVFAVQKFTHTETKFAVRGGGHMPIAGSSKIDATGVLLSTTDFNGLQLNGNKDVVSVGAGLRWAQVYNFLAKEGLAAVGGRVGEIGVSGLLLGGGLSIYSSRYGFASDNVLKYEVIDGSIVEATANDSHSDLFWVPKAGGNSFCIVTRFDLATLKSPKVFIESSEYSSDQAPKFIDAVYNFAQYGATIAKAALTPVVTIDAHMKEVRCLATKFYDSDIDISYVWSNFTKPIIKPVKHDYKLQPLNEVLKSYQGWVPGTLRRRWQVISSLATRDAIDLIHGTLISETNRRLADRANATTGVSFQPLTKEFIRQGILKGGNP
;
A
#
# COMPACT_ATOMS: atom_id res chain seq x y z
N MET A 1 -28.30 3.97 -25.27
CA MET A 1 -27.35 5.00 -25.73
C MET A 1 -27.77 6.31 -25.10
N THR A 2 -26.81 7.07 -24.57
CA THR A 2 -27.05 8.41 -24.00
C THR A 2 -26.15 9.40 -24.70
N ALA A 3 -26.70 10.57 -25.00
CA ALA A 3 -26.06 11.63 -25.74
C ALA A 3 -26.02 12.89 -24.87
N VAL A 4 -24.82 13.42 -24.59
CA VAL A 4 -24.63 14.68 -23.87
C VAL A 4 -23.97 15.67 -24.81
N ARG A 5 -24.64 16.79 -25.07
CA ARG A 5 -24.13 17.90 -25.88
C ARG A 5 -23.79 19.09 -24.98
N PHE A 6 -22.55 19.55 -25.04
CA PHE A 6 -22.12 20.71 -24.28
C PHE A 6 -22.48 22.01 -25.02
N PRO A 7 -22.59 23.14 -24.31
CA PRO A 7 -22.81 24.43 -24.96
C PRO A 7 -21.63 24.79 -25.87
N THR A 8 -21.90 25.47 -26.98
CA THR A 8 -20.92 25.70 -28.07
C THR A 8 -20.63 27.18 -28.34
N CYS A 9 -21.09 28.06 -27.45
CA CYS A 9 -20.92 29.50 -27.58
C CYS A 9 -20.24 30.03 -26.32
N TRP A 10 -19.08 30.65 -26.49
CA TRP A 10 -18.26 31.20 -25.41
C TRP A 10 -18.41 32.73 -25.35
N ASP A 11 -18.38 33.29 -24.14
CA ASP A 11 -18.51 34.74 -23.90
C ASP A 11 -17.36 35.59 -24.46
N GLY A 12 -16.28 34.94 -24.90
CA GLY A 12 -15.10 35.59 -25.47
C GLY A 12 -14.20 36.27 -24.45
N LYS A 13 -14.48 36.10 -23.15
CA LYS A 13 -13.82 36.82 -22.05
C LYS A 13 -13.32 35.90 -20.96
N ASN A 14 -14.18 35.01 -20.44
CA ASN A 14 -13.92 34.24 -19.24
C ASN A 14 -13.58 32.80 -19.58
N LEU A 15 -12.35 32.36 -19.33
CA LEU A 15 -11.97 30.95 -19.54
C LEU A 15 -12.78 29.98 -18.67
N ASP A 16 -13.30 30.46 -17.54
CA ASP A 16 -14.19 29.75 -16.62
C ASP A 16 -15.01 30.79 -15.82
N SER A 17 -16.16 30.39 -15.29
CA SER A 17 -17.03 31.22 -14.43
C SER A 17 -17.09 30.64 -13.01
N PRO A 18 -17.45 31.42 -11.97
CA PRO A 18 -17.53 30.89 -10.59
C PRO A 18 -18.49 29.71 -10.41
N ASP A 19 -19.48 29.57 -11.30
CA ASP A 19 -20.43 28.46 -11.34
C ASP A 19 -20.04 27.37 -12.36
N HIS A 20 -18.91 27.53 -13.05
CA HIS A 20 -18.41 26.67 -14.12
C HIS A 20 -19.39 26.47 -15.30
N MET A 21 -20.41 27.32 -15.43
CA MET A 21 -21.47 27.18 -16.44
C MET A 21 -21.71 28.47 -17.24
N ALA A 22 -21.79 29.62 -16.58
CA ALA A 22 -22.22 30.88 -17.19
C ALA A 22 -21.29 31.48 -18.25
N HIS A 23 -20.05 30.98 -18.39
CA HIS A 23 -19.13 31.39 -19.45
C HIS A 23 -19.46 30.74 -20.81
N MET A 24 -20.38 29.76 -20.84
CA MET A 24 -20.79 29.02 -22.02
C MET A 24 -22.31 29.06 -22.23
N SER A 25 -22.76 29.08 -23.47
CA SER A 25 -24.18 29.05 -23.86
C SER A 25 -24.43 28.12 -25.05
N TYR A 26 -25.65 27.62 -25.17
CA TYR A 26 -26.12 26.98 -26.39
C TYR A 26 -26.42 28.04 -27.47
N PRO A 27 -26.46 27.65 -28.76
CA PRO A 27 -26.95 28.52 -29.83
C PRO A 27 -28.37 29.04 -29.56
N GLU A 28 -28.72 30.22 -30.09
CA GLU A 28 -30.06 30.81 -29.91
C GLU A 28 -31.18 29.92 -30.47
N PHE A 29 -30.88 29.21 -31.56
CA PHE A 29 -31.73 28.20 -32.17
C PHE A 29 -30.89 27.20 -32.96
N GLY A 30 -31.45 26.01 -33.20
CA GLY A 30 -30.74 24.92 -33.88
C GLY A 30 -29.71 24.24 -32.98
N SER A 31 -28.72 23.60 -33.59
CA SER A 31 -27.62 22.91 -32.93
C SER A 31 -26.28 23.27 -33.56
N PHE A 32 -25.18 22.76 -33.01
CA PHE A 32 -23.86 22.89 -33.62
C PHE A 32 -23.84 22.35 -35.06
N GLU A 33 -24.46 21.18 -35.26
CA GLU A 33 -24.55 20.46 -36.53
C GLU A 33 -25.38 21.23 -37.57
N SER A 34 -26.40 21.97 -37.14
CA SER A 34 -27.20 22.82 -38.03
C SER A 34 -26.59 24.22 -38.23
N GLY A 35 -25.46 24.52 -37.61
CA GLY A 35 -24.81 25.84 -37.69
C GLY A 35 -25.60 26.96 -37.01
N GLY A 36 -26.31 26.67 -35.92
CA GLY A 36 -27.07 27.67 -35.15
C GLY A 36 -26.20 28.85 -34.70
N PRO A 37 -26.70 30.11 -34.75
CA PRO A 37 -25.92 31.27 -34.36
C PRO A 37 -25.76 31.35 -32.84
N CYS A 38 -24.59 31.79 -32.41
CA CYS A 38 -24.34 32.07 -31.01
C CYS A 38 -25.01 33.37 -30.57
N PRO A 39 -25.53 33.44 -29.33
CA PRO A 39 -26.15 34.66 -28.82
C PRO A 39 -25.13 35.79 -28.70
N ALA A 40 -25.60 37.03 -28.74
CA ALA A 40 -24.75 38.21 -28.58
C ALA A 40 -23.98 38.23 -27.24
N SER A 41 -24.52 37.56 -26.20
CA SER A 41 -23.83 37.38 -24.92
C SER A 41 -22.65 36.41 -24.99
N HIS A 42 -22.65 35.48 -25.95
CA HIS A 42 -21.63 34.45 -26.14
C HIS A 42 -21.15 34.38 -27.59
N PRO A 43 -20.53 35.45 -28.13
CA PRO A 43 -20.36 35.61 -29.57
C PRO A 43 -19.33 34.66 -30.20
N VAL A 44 -18.52 33.95 -29.41
CA VAL A 44 -17.43 33.12 -29.92
C VAL A 44 -17.90 31.67 -30.09
N ARG A 45 -17.91 31.19 -31.33
CA ARG A 45 -18.25 29.79 -31.62
C ARG A 45 -17.10 28.86 -31.23
N MET A 46 -17.42 27.83 -30.47
CA MET A 46 -16.48 26.79 -30.03
C MET A 46 -16.77 25.46 -30.72
N GLY A 47 -15.78 24.55 -30.72
CA GLY A 47 -16.01 23.17 -31.13
C GLY A 47 -17.00 22.46 -30.21
N GLN A 48 -17.87 21.62 -30.77
CA GLN A 48 -18.79 20.84 -29.97
C GLN A 48 -18.06 19.70 -29.26
N LEU A 49 -18.19 19.69 -27.95
CA LEU A 49 -17.98 18.47 -27.18
C LEU A 49 -19.30 17.70 -27.17
N PHE A 50 -19.22 16.45 -27.60
CA PHE A 50 -20.35 15.53 -27.68
C PHE A 50 -19.89 14.19 -27.11
N TYR A 51 -20.59 13.72 -26.07
CA TYR A 51 -20.39 12.37 -25.56
C TYR A 51 -21.55 11.49 -25.97
N GLU A 52 -21.21 10.44 -26.70
CA GLU A 52 -22.10 9.34 -27.01
C GLU A 52 -21.62 8.12 -26.25
N VAL A 53 -22.43 7.67 -25.29
CA VAL A 53 -22.12 6.47 -24.54
C VAL A 53 -23.08 5.37 -24.99
N ILE A 54 -22.50 4.30 -25.52
CA ILE A 54 -23.18 3.12 -26.03
C ILE A 54 -22.80 1.94 -25.13
N TRP A 55 -23.79 1.27 -24.56
CA TRP A 55 -23.59 0.06 -23.78
C TRP A 55 -24.08 -1.14 -24.56
N ASP A 56 -23.22 -2.15 -24.67
CA ASP A 56 -23.64 -3.46 -25.13
C ASP A 56 -24.34 -4.21 -23.98
N THR A 57 -25.67 -4.22 -24.05
CA THR A 57 -26.53 -4.92 -23.07
C THR A 57 -27.02 -6.26 -23.59
N THR A 58 -26.56 -6.72 -24.77
CA THR A 58 -27.06 -7.95 -25.40
C THR A 58 -26.85 -9.19 -24.51
N GLN A 59 -25.72 -9.27 -23.81
CA GLN A 59 -25.43 -10.36 -22.89
C GLN A 59 -26.36 -10.42 -21.65
N PHE A 60 -27.11 -9.35 -21.38
CA PHE A 60 -28.04 -9.26 -20.25
C PHE A 60 -29.51 -9.18 -20.70
N ASN A 61 -29.78 -9.32 -21.99
CA ASN A 61 -31.11 -9.16 -22.57
C ASN A 61 -31.90 -10.48 -22.58
N ASN A 62 -31.96 -11.16 -21.44
CA ASN A 62 -32.82 -12.32 -21.25
C ASN A 62 -34.21 -11.87 -20.78
N LYS A 63 -35.25 -12.13 -21.58
CA LYS A 63 -36.62 -11.68 -21.28
C LYS A 63 -37.20 -12.29 -20.01
N ASP A 64 -36.71 -13.45 -19.58
CA ASP A 64 -37.19 -14.10 -18.36
C ASP A 64 -36.76 -13.33 -17.08
N ASP A 65 -35.75 -12.47 -17.20
CA ASP A 65 -35.25 -11.63 -16.10
C ASP A 65 -35.92 -10.24 -16.07
N TRP A 66 -36.87 -9.98 -16.98
CA TRP A 66 -37.58 -8.70 -17.06
C TRP A 66 -38.73 -8.64 -16.05
N PRO A 67 -39.04 -7.45 -15.50
CA PRO A 67 -40.26 -7.21 -14.75
C PRO A 67 -41.51 -7.75 -15.45
N SER A 68 -42.44 -8.32 -14.68
CA SER A 68 -43.68 -8.92 -15.20
C SER A 68 -44.59 -7.91 -15.92
N ASP A 69 -44.37 -6.62 -15.71
CA ASP A 69 -45.07 -5.52 -16.39
C ASP A 69 -44.45 -5.16 -17.76
N GLY A 70 -43.34 -5.80 -18.14
CA GLY A 70 -42.64 -5.58 -19.40
C GLY A 70 -41.76 -4.33 -19.43
N SER A 71 -41.57 -3.65 -18.31
CA SER A 71 -40.66 -2.51 -18.20
C SER A 71 -39.19 -2.92 -18.39
N GLN A 72 -38.37 -1.99 -18.89
CA GLN A 72 -36.96 -2.25 -19.16
C GLN A 72 -36.17 -2.37 -17.84
N PRO A 73 -35.41 -3.46 -17.60
CA PRO A 73 -34.78 -3.72 -16.30
C PRO A 73 -33.50 -2.94 -16.02
N PHE A 74 -32.82 -2.38 -17.03
CA PHE A 74 -31.53 -1.74 -16.81
C PHE A 74 -31.68 -0.33 -16.21
N VAL A 75 -31.08 -0.17 -15.04
CA VAL A 75 -30.88 1.12 -14.37
C VAL A 75 -29.38 1.47 -14.38
N TRP A 76 -29.08 2.76 -14.31
CA TRP A 76 -27.71 3.22 -14.12
C TRP A 76 -27.15 2.71 -12.79
N SER A 77 -25.91 2.22 -12.80
CA SER A 77 -25.27 1.59 -11.62
C SER A 77 -25.14 2.53 -10.40
N PHE A 78 -25.26 3.83 -10.63
CA PHE A 78 -25.26 4.88 -9.62
C PHE A 78 -26.66 5.32 -9.15
N GLY A 79 -27.73 4.63 -9.60
CA GLY A 79 -29.10 4.85 -9.13
C GLY A 79 -29.77 6.14 -9.62
N ASP A 80 -29.14 6.88 -10.53
CA ASP A 80 -29.69 8.11 -11.09
C ASP A 80 -30.71 7.80 -12.21
N GLY A 81 -31.99 8.11 -11.95
CA GLY A 81 -33.07 8.03 -12.93
C GLY A 81 -33.24 9.28 -13.80
N THR A 82 -32.42 10.32 -13.59
CA THR A 82 -32.55 11.66 -14.20
C THR A 82 -31.49 11.98 -15.26
N GLY A 83 -30.33 11.32 -15.23
CA GLY A 83 -29.32 11.35 -16.31
C GLY A 83 -28.23 12.42 -16.18
N TYR A 84 -28.06 13.01 -14.99
CA TYR A 84 -27.11 14.12 -14.75
C TYR A 84 -25.69 13.68 -14.38
N ALA A 85 -25.44 12.39 -14.14
CA ALA A 85 -24.15 11.93 -13.58
C ALA A 85 -23.02 11.63 -14.60
N ASN A 86 -23.10 12.12 -15.84
CA ASN A 86 -22.03 11.93 -16.82
C ASN A 86 -21.04 13.10 -16.76
N HIS A 87 -19.74 12.79 -16.63
CA HIS A 87 -18.63 13.74 -16.75
C HIS A 87 -17.70 13.27 -17.86
N GLY A 88 -17.04 14.19 -18.54
CA GLY A 88 -15.95 13.84 -19.45
C GLY A 88 -14.91 14.94 -19.53
N ASP A 89 -13.69 14.50 -19.80
CA ASP A 89 -12.52 15.37 -19.92
C ASP A 89 -12.16 15.51 -21.40
N TYR A 90 -11.92 16.73 -21.85
CA TYR A 90 -11.38 17.00 -23.18
C TYR A 90 -9.87 17.22 -23.11
N LEU A 91 -9.11 16.34 -23.76
CA LEU A 91 -7.66 16.48 -23.90
C LEU A 91 -7.36 17.06 -25.29
N PHE A 92 -6.76 18.25 -25.31
CA PHE A 92 -6.45 18.97 -26.54
C PHE A 92 -5.13 18.49 -27.15
N GLY A 93 -5.19 17.77 -28.27
CA GLY A 93 -4.04 17.19 -28.97
C GLY A 93 -3.92 17.61 -30.44
N TRP A 94 -4.59 18.69 -30.85
CA TRP A 94 -4.57 19.14 -32.24
C TRP A 94 -3.23 19.77 -32.60
N LYS A 95 -2.70 19.42 -33.77
CA LYS A 95 -1.44 19.96 -34.29
C LYS A 95 -1.71 21.23 -35.10
N ASP A 96 -0.98 22.29 -34.79
CA ASP A 96 -1.03 23.58 -35.49
C ASP A 96 -2.48 24.13 -35.58
N ASP A 97 -2.90 24.62 -36.74
CA ASP A 97 -4.22 25.19 -37.04
C ASP A 97 -5.28 24.13 -37.41
N ALA A 98 -5.03 22.84 -37.16
CA ALA A 98 -5.95 21.77 -37.56
C ALA A 98 -7.35 21.91 -36.96
N LEU A 99 -7.47 22.29 -35.69
CA LEU A 99 -8.78 22.54 -35.08
C LEU A 99 -9.48 23.74 -35.77
N GLN A 100 -8.76 24.83 -36.01
CA GLN A 100 -9.35 26.03 -36.61
C GLN A 100 -9.90 25.74 -38.02
N ARG A 101 -9.14 25.01 -38.85
CA ARG A 101 -9.62 24.56 -40.17
C ARG A 101 -10.86 23.67 -40.10
N ALA A 102 -11.01 22.88 -39.04
CA ALA A 102 -12.19 22.05 -38.82
C ALA A 102 -13.40 22.86 -38.35
N LEU A 103 -13.19 23.94 -37.59
CA LEU A 103 -14.26 24.83 -37.12
C LEU A 103 -14.76 25.78 -38.22
N ASP A 104 -13.87 26.23 -39.11
CA ASP A 104 -14.20 27.16 -40.18
C ASP A 104 -14.91 26.50 -41.37
N ASN A 105 -14.91 25.16 -41.45
CA ASN A 105 -15.48 24.39 -42.56
C ASN A 105 -16.51 23.36 -42.06
N PRO A 106 -17.51 22.97 -42.86
CA PRO A 106 -18.43 21.90 -42.51
C PRO A 106 -17.67 20.58 -42.37
N CYS A 107 -17.49 20.11 -41.13
CA CYS A 107 -16.76 18.91 -40.78
C CYS A 107 -17.65 18.07 -39.86
N TYR A 108 -18.13 16.92 -40.34
CA TYR A 108 -19.03 16.03 -39.59
C TYR A 108 -18.48 14.59 -39.55
N ILE A 109 -18.77 13.79 -40.57
CA ILE A 109 -18.18 12.44 -40.75
C ILE A 109 -17.05 12.48 -41.78
N ASP A 110 -17.20 13.32 -42.80
CA ASP A 110 -16.19 13.58 -43.82
C ASP A 110 -15.67 15.01 -43.64
N CYS A 111 -14.36 15.14 -43.48
CA CYS A 111 -13.68 16.41 -43.24
C CYS A 111 -12.50 16.53 -44.20
N PRO A 112 -12.73 16.98 -45.45
CA PRO A 112 -11.67 17.02 -46.47
C PRO A 112 -10.52 17.96 -46.12
N THR A 113 -10.72 18.87 -45.17
CA THR A 113 -9.71 19.79 -44.64
C THR A 113 -8.80 19.17 -43.57
N LEU A 114 -9.11 17.95 -43.13
CA LEU A 114 -8.34 17.18 -42.16
C LEU A 114 -7.77 15.91 -42.78
N LYS A 115 -6.58 15.53 -42.31
CA LYS A 115 -6.01 14.23 -42.68
C LYS A 115 -6.73 13.14 -41.89
N THR A 116 -7.48 12.29 -42.59
CA THR A 116 -8.16 11.14 -42.01
C THR A 116 -7.27 9.89 -42.09
N GLN A 117 -7.57 8.91 -41.25
CA GLN A 117 -6.98 7.57 -41.31
C GLN A 117 -8.08 6.53 -41.09
N ASP A 118 -7.93 5.35 -41.70
CA ASP A 118 -8.93 4.31 -41.57
C ASP A 118 -8.95 3.68 -40.16
N ALA A 119 -10.08 3.07 -39.80
CA ALA A 119 -10.27 2.47 -38.49
C ALA A 119 -9.26 1.34 -38.18
N ALA A 120 -8.80 0.60 -39.19
CA ALA A 120 -7.79 -0.43 -38.97
C ALA A 120 -6.42 0.18 -38.67
N ALA A 121 -6.09 1.35 -39.21
CA ALA A 121 -4.92 2.13 -38.85
C ALA A 121 -5.05 2.76 -37.45
N MET A 122 -6.22 3.29 -37.08
CA MET A 122 -6.51 3.79 -35.73
C MET A 122 -6.31 2.71 -34.67
N ASN A 123 -6.87 1.52 -34.90
CA ASN A 123 -6.83 0.39 -33.97
C ASN A 123 -5.44 -0.24 -33.81
N LYS A 124 -4.45 0.14 -34.64
CA LYS A 124 -3.04 -0.23 -34.42
C LYS A 124 -2.41 0.59 -33.29
N CYS A 125 -2.99 1.74 -32.94
CA CYS A 125 -2.57 2.52 -31.78
C CYS A 125 -3.10 1.86 -30.51
N THR A 126 -2.37 0.84 -30.04
CA THR A 126 -2.59 0.20 -28.75
C THR A 126 -1.61 0.80 -27.76
N VAL A 127 -2.12 1.24 -26.61
CA VAL A 127 -1.25 1.50 -25.46
C VAL A 127 -1.08 0.16 -24.77
N ASP A 128 0.10 -0.44 -24.93
CA ASP A 128 0.46 -1.63 -24.18
C ASP A 128 0.25 -1.35 -22.69
N ARG A 129 -0.23 -2.36 -21.96
CA ARG A 129 -0.38 -2.29 -20.51
C ARG A 129 0.97 -1.89 -19.90
N VAL A 130 1.08 -0.63 -19.50
CA VAL A 130 2.35 -0.01 -19.10
C VAL A 130 2.88 -0.62 -17.80
N VAL A 131 1.98 -1.18 -16.98
CA VAL A 131 2.32 -1.82 -15.70
C VAL A 131 1.81 -3.27 -15.67
N LYS A 132 2.74 -4.23 -15.73
CA LYS A 132 2.46 -5.66 -15.46
C LYS A 132 2.44 -5.94 -13.96
N GLU A 133 1.44 -5.44 -13.23
CA GLU A 133 1.20 -5.89 -11.85
C GLU A 133 0.49 -7.26 -11.83
N GLU A 134 1.07 -8.25 -11.17
CA GLU A 134 0.35 -9.50 -10.84
C GLU A 134 -0.66 -9.20 -9.74
N ILE A 135 -1.91 -8.92 -10.14
CA ILE A 135 -3.04 -8.59 -9.26
C ILE A 135 -3.26 -9.69 -8.21
N ASP A 136 -2.89 -10.93 -8.54
CA ASP A 136 -3.08 -12.13 -7.72
C ASP A 136 -1.82 -12.61 -6.96
N ALA A 137 -0.61 -12.12 -7.21
CA ALA A 137 0.59 -12.67 -6.55
C ALA A 137 1.12 -11.84 -5.37
N CYS A 138 0.58 -10.63 -5.16
CA CYS A 138 1.15 -9.67 -4.20
C CYS A 138 0.51 -9.67 -2.80
N ASN A 139 -0.32 -10.66 -2.46
CA ASN A 139 -0.97 -10.72 -1.15
C ASN A 139 -0.35 -11.78 -0.24
N TYR A 140 -0.02 -11.38 0.98
CA TYR A 140 0.58 -12.27 1.97
C TYR A 140 -0.34 -13.42 2.42
N ALA A 141 -1.67 -13.27 2.28
CA ALA A 141 -2.64 -14.25 2.73
C ALA A 141 -3.78 -14.43 1.73
N ALA A 142 -4.03 -15.68 1.32
CA ALA A 142 -5.07 -15.99 0.34
C ALA A 142 -6.50 -15.74 0.83
N SER A 143 -6.71 -15.67 2.14
CA SER A 143 -8.00 -15.31 2.74
C SER A 143 -8.41 -13.86 2.51
N ASN A 144 -7.50 -13.01 2.03
CA ASN A 144 -7.74 -11.57 1.87
C ASN A 144 -7.71 -11.10 0.41
N TYR A 145 -7.77 -12.03 -0.55
CA TYR A 145 -7.95 -11.66 -1.95
C TYR A 145 -9.31 -10.99 -2.14
N LYS A 146 -9.27 -9.82 -2.78
CA LYS A 146 -10.42 -9.08 -3.28
C LYS A 146 -10.07 -8.61 -4.68
N HIS A 147 -11.05 -8.65 -5.57
CA HIS A 147 -10.91 -8.16 -6.94
C HIS A 147 -11.49 -6.75 -6.98
N PRO A 148 -10.65 -5.69 -7.00
CA PRO A 148 -11.14 -4.33 -7.12
C PRO A 148 -11.78 -4.11 -8.49
N ASN A 149 -12.62 -3.09 -8.63
CA ASN A 149 -13.17 -2.71 -9.94
C ASN A 149 -12.04 -2.35 -10.92
N SER A 150 -11.09 -1.57 -10.42
CA SER A 150 -9.89 -1.16 -11.12
C SER A 150 -8.75 -0.90 -10.13
N VAL A 151 -7.53 -0.87 -10.65
CA VAL A 151 -6.33 -0.47 -9.89
C VAL A 151 -5.82 0.82 -10.49
N PHE A 152 -5.70 1.85 -9.66
CA PHE A 152 -5.08 3.12 -10.03
C PHE A 152 -3.65 3.16 -9.50
N THR A 153 -2.71 3.53 -10.36
CA THR A 153 -1.30 3.74 -10.00
C THR A 153 -0.76 4.93 -10.77
N HIS A 154 0.24 5.60 -10.22
CA HIS A 154 0.89 6.72 -10.86
C HIS A 154 2.33 6.87 -10.34
N VAL A 155 3.26 7.27 -11.22
CA VAL A 155 4.68 7.46 -10.88
C VAL A 155 4.96 8.78 -10.14
N ASP A 156 4.03 9.71 -10.19
CA ASP A 156 4.14 11.07 -9.65
C ASP A 156 3.01 11.36 -8.66
N ALA A 157 3.35 11.99 -7.53
CA ALA A 157 2.44 12.35 -6.46
C ALA A 157 1.24 13.22 -6.95
N ARG A 158 1.42 14.03 -8.00
CA ARG A 158 0.35 14.83 -8.60
C ARG A 158 -0.80 13.98 -9.15
N GLY A 159 -0.48 12.79 -9.70
CA GLY A 159 -1.51 11.85 -10.16
C GLY A 159 -2.28 11.23 -9.00
N ILE A 160 -1.65 11.05 -7.85
CA ILE A 160 -2.31 10.58 -6.63
C ILE A 160 -3.21 11.68 -6.05
N VAL A 161 -2.78 12.95 -6.05
CA VAL A 161 -3.62 14.09 -5.70
C VAL A 161 -4.88 14.12 -6.58
N PHE A 162 -4.70 14.04 -7.91
CA PHE A 162 -5.81 13.98 -8.86
C PHE A 162 -6.77 12.84 -8.54
N ALA A 163 -6.26 11.63 -8.31
CA ALA A 163 -7.08 10.47 -7.99
C ALA A 163 -7.87 10.67 -6.70
N VAL A 164 -7.24 11.14 -5.62
CA VAL A 164 -7.92 11.38 -4.33
C VAL A 164 -9.01 12.45 -4.47
N GLN A 165 -8.72 13.55 -5.18
CA GLN A 165 -9.71 14.59 -5.44
C GLN A 165 -10.90 14.06 -6.23
N LYS A 166 -10.66 13.29 -7.29
CA LYS A 166 -11.72 12.68 -8.11
C LYS A 166 -12.52 11.66 -7.31
N PHE A 167 -11.85 10.78 -6.55
CA PHE A 167 -12.54 9.79 -5.72
C PHE A 167 -13.41 10.45 -4.65
N THR A 168 -12.94 11.54 -4.06
CA THR A 168 -13.72 12.31 -3.08
C THR A 168 -14.92 12.97 -3.76
N HIS A 169 -14.72 13.63 -4.90
CA HIS A 169 -15.78 14.35 -5.62
C HIS A 169 -16.89 13.42 -6.13
N THR A 170 -16.54 12.22 -6.57
CA THR A 170 -17.52 11.25 -7.08
C THR A 170 -17.97 10.23 -6.03
N GLU A 171 -17.58 10.41 -4.76
CA GLU A 171 -17.82 9.45 -3.67
C GLU A 171 -17.35 8.01 -3.99
N THR A 172 -16.31 7.88 -4.83
CA THR A 172 -15.73 6.57 -5.17
C THR A 172 -15.01 6.01 -3.96
N LYS A 173 -15.44 4.83 -3.50
CA LYS A 173 -14.72 4.10 -2.47
C LYS A 173 -13.36 3.66 -3.00
N PHE A 174 -12.33 3.87 -2.20
CA PHE A 174 -11.00 3.38 -2.54
C PHE A 174 -10.27 2.80 -1.33
N ALA A 175 -9.30 1.94 -1.60
CA ALA A 175 -8.35 1.45 -0.60
C ALA A 175 -6.92 1.72 -1.07
N VAL A 176 -6.01 1.98 -0.13
CA VAL A 176 -4.60 2.24 -0.45
C VAL A 176 -3.76 0.99 -0.21
N ARG A 177 -2.88 0.65 -1.17
CA ARG A 177 -1.98 -0.50 -1.09
C ARG A 177 -0.54 -0.10 -1.42
N GLY A 178 0.36 -0.36 -0.46
CA GLY A 178 1.80 -0.46 -0.69
C GLY A 178 2.24 -1.89 -1.01
N GLY A 179 3.10 -2.50 -0.19
CA GLY A 179 3.59 -3.87 -0.45
C GLY A 179 2.60 -5.03 -0.21
N GLY A 180 1.32 -4.77 0.08
CA GLY A 180 0.27 -5.80 0.14
C GLY A 180 0.36 -6.84 1.27
N HIS A 181 1.16 -6.58 2.31
CA HIS A 181 1.50 -7.56 3.34
C HIS A 181 0.51 -7.61 4.54
N MET A 182 -0.60 -6.86 4.52
CA MET A 182 -1.55 -6.84 5.64
C MET A 182 -2.47 -8.09 5.61
N PRO A 183 -2.41 -8.97 6.63
CA PRO A 183 -3.16 -10.22 6.69
C PRO A 183 -4.56 -10.09 7.30
N ILE A 184 -5.05 -8.88 7.56
CA ILE A 184 -6.38 -8.64 8.13
C ILE A 184 -7.41 -8.43 7.02
N ALA A 185 -8.50 -9.19 7.01
CA ALA A 185 -9.57 -9.02 6.03
C ALA A 185 -10.19 -7.61 6.15
N GLY A 186 -10.48 -6.98 5.01
CA GLY A 186 -11.03 -5.61 4.96
C GLY A 186 -9.99 -4.49 5.12
N SER A 187 -8.72 -4.81 5.34
CA SER A 187 -7.63 -3.83 5.34
C SER A 187 -7.05 -3.64 3.93
N SER A 188 -6.57 -2.43 3.59
CA SER A 188 -5.76 -2.10 2.39
C SER A 188 -6.13 -2.86 1.09
N LYS A 189 -7.42 -3.11 0.90
CA LYS A 189 -8.05 -3.92 -0.14
C LYS A 189 -9.48 -3.42 -0.31
N ILE A 190 -9.99 -3.57 -1.53
CA ILE A 190 -11.37 -3.27 -1.87
C ILE A 190 -11.85 -4.29 -2.91
N ASP A 191 -13.14 -4.59 -2.91
CA ASP A 191 -13.76 -5.45 -3.91
C ASP A 191 -14.23 -4.63 -5.12
N ALA A 192 -15.04 -5.25 -5.98
CA ALA A 192 -15.52 -4.67 -7.22
C ALA A 192 -16.37 -3.40 -7.03
N THR A 193 -16.66 -3.01 -5.77
CA THR A 193 -17.37 -1.77 -5.42
C THR A 193 -16.47 -0.53 -5.38
N GLY A 194 -15.15 -0.66 -5.59
CA GLY A 194 -14.27 0.49 -5.59
C GLY A 194 -12.89 0.28 -6.20
N VAL A 195 -12.04 1.30 -6.04
CA VAL A 195 -10.73 1.40 -6.70
C VAL A 195 -9.60 1.10 -5.73
N LEU A 196 -8.64 0.29 -6.16
CA LEU A 196 -7.41 0.08 -5.40
C LEU A 196 -6.37 1.12 -5.84
N LEU A 197 -6.06 2.08 -4.97
CA LEU A 197 -4.99 3.04 -5.16
C LEU A 197 -3.67 2.39 -4.74
N SER A 198 -2.83 2.05 -5.71
CA SER A 198 -1.55 1.37 -5.50
C SER A 198 -0.40 2.38 -5.51
N THR A 199 0.52 2.27 -4.56
CA THR A 199 1.75 3.08 -4.53
C THR A 199 2.94 2.37 -5.18
N THR A 200 2.74 1.24 -5.85
CA THR A 200 3.80 0.39 -6.45
C THR A 200 4.77 1.17 -7.33
N ASP A 201 4.29 2.20 -8.05
CA ASP A 201 5.12 2.99 -8.96
C ASP A 201 6.01 4.04 -8.25
N PHE A 202 5.79 4.31 -6.96
CA PHE A 202 6.71 5.10 -6.13
C PHE A 202 7.90 4.24 -5.71
N ASN A 203 8.76 3.92 -6.67
CA ASN A 203 9.90 3.02 -6.51
C ASN A 203 11.25 3.75 -6.43
N GLY A 204 11.23 5.08 -6.29
CA GLY A 204 12.42 5.91 -6.16
C GLY A 204 13.25 5.57 -4.91
N LEU A 205 14.57 5.53 -5.07
CA LEU A 205 15.50 5.22 -3.99
C LEU A 205 16.79 6.04 -4.18
N GLN A 206 17.08 6.93 -3.24
CA GLN A 206 18.20 7.86 -3.35
C GLN A 206 18.91 8.03 -2.01
N LEU A 207 20.24 7.89 -2.02
CA LEU A 207 21.10 8.21 -0.88
C LEU A 207 21.66 9.62 -1.07
N ASN A 208 21.64 10.43 -0.02
CA ASN A 208 22.24 11.76 -0.09
C ASN A 208 23.79 11.70 -0.05
N GLY A 209 24.46 12.83 -0.36
CA GLY A 209 25.92 12.88 -0.46
C GLY A 209 26.66 12.51 0.84
N ASN A 210 26.10 12.88 2.00
CA ASN A 210 26.65 12.56 3.31
C ASN A 210 26.35 11.13 3.77
N LYS A 211 25.46 10.44 3.04
CA LYS A 211 25.00 9.07 3.31
C LYS A 211 24.28 8.88 4.64
N ASP A 212 23.81 9.94 5.28
CA ASP A 212 23.06 9.92 6.55
C ASP A 212 21.53 9.87 6.34
N VAL A 213 21.05 10.13 5.11
CA VAL A 213 19.63 10.07 4.75
C VAL A 213 19.42 9.30 3.46
N VAL A 214 18.46 8.37 3.47
CA VAL A 214 17.96 7.68 2.28
C VAL A 214 16.50 8.06 2.04
N SER A 215 16.20 8.57 0.85
CA SER A 215 14.85 8.79 0.35
C SER A 215 14.31 7.52 -0.28
N VAL A 216 13.16 7.05 0.21
CA VAL A 216 12.56 5.76 -0.12
C VAL A 216 11.11 5.97 -0.56
N GLY A 217 10.80 5.58 -1.79
CA GLY A 217 9.44 5.61 -2.32
C GLY A 217 8.50 4.62 -1.63
N ALA A 218 7.23 4.98 -1.51
CA ALA A 218 6.21 4.23 -0.78
C ALA A 218 5.85 2.86 -1.40
N GLY A 219 6.21 2.62 -2.66
CA GLY A 219 6.01 1.37 -3.39
C GLY A 219 7.06 0.30 -3.11
N LEU A 220 8.17 0.66 -2.48
CA LEU A 220 9.28 -0.26 -2.28
C LEU A 220 8.99 -1.31 -1.19
N ARG A 221 9.69 -2.46 -1.30
CA ARG A 221 9.80 -3.47 -0.25
C ARG A 221 11.16 -3.36 0.45
N TRP A 222 11.23 -3.81 1.70
CA TRP A 222 12.45 -3.69 2.51
C TRP A 222 13.68 -4.38 1.90
N ALA A 223 13.51 -5.51 1.21
CA ALA A 223 14.62 -6.17 0.50
C ALA A 223 15.30 -5.23 -0.51
N GLN A 224 14.54 -4.42 -1.23
CA GLN A 224 15.08 -3.47 -2.21
C GLN A 224 15.87 -2.36 -1.51
N VAL A 225 15.33 -1.81 -0.42
CA VAL A 225 15.99 -0.77 0.40
C VAL A 225 17.32 -1.27 0.96
N TYR A 226 17.33 -2.45 1.58
CA TYR A 226 18.56 -2.99 2.17
C TYR A 226 19.58 -3.45 1.13
N ASN A 227 19.16 -3.99 -0.02
CA ASN A 227 20.08 -4.30 -1.12
C ASN A 227 20.78 -3.05 -1.66
N PHE A 228 20.10 -1.90 -1.65
CA PHE A 228 20.68 -0.62 -2.03
C PHE A 228 21.67 -0.11 -0.99
N LEU A 229 21.28 -0.06 0.29
CA LEU A 229 22.12 0.44 1.38
C LEU A 229 23.33 -0.46 1.69
N ALA A 230 23.21 -1.78 1.50
CA ALA A 230 24.28 -2.74 1.77
C ALA A 230 25.55 -2.46 0.93
N LYS A 231 25.41 -1.88 -0.26
CA LYS A 231 26.53 -1.48 -1.13
C LYS A 231 27.44 -0.43 -0.46
N GLU A 232 26.89 0.33 0.47
CA GLU A 232 27.56 1.38 1.21
C GLU A 232 27.90 0.97 2.65
N GLY A 233 27.64 -0.29 3.03
CA GLY A 233 27.79 -0.78 4.41
C GLY A 233 26.78 -0.17 5.38
N LEU A 234 25.64 0.29 4.87
CA LEU A 234 24.59 0.97 5.61
C LEU A 234 23.33 0.10 5.74
N ALA A 235 22.49 0.49 6.68
CA ALA A 235 21.13 0.03 6.86
C ALA A 235 20.22 1.21 7.25
N ALA A 236 18.93 0.94 7.40
CA ALA A 236 17.94 1.84 7.99
C ALA A 236 17.14 1.05 9.03
N VAL A 237 16.49 1.74 9.98
CA VAL A 237 15.62 1.07 10.95
C VAL A 237 14.33 0.68 10.24
N GLY A 238 14.26 -0.57 9.78
CA GLY A 238 13.18 -1.06 8.92
C GLY A 238 12.74 -2.48 9.19
N GLY A 239 11.99 -3.06 8.24
CA GLY A 239 11.39 -4.37 8.38
C GLY A 239 12.39 -5.52 8.51
N ARG A 240 11.98 -6.55 9.26
CA ARG A 240 12.74 -7.80 9.48
C ARG A 240 12.53 -8.85 8.40
N VAL A 241 11.55 -8.65 7.51
CA VAL A 241 11.23 -9.53 6.39
C VAL A 241 11.31 -8.71 5.12
N GLY A 242 12.09 -9.18 4.15
CA GLY A 242 12.40 -8.44 2.93
C GLY A 242 11.18 -8.10 2.08
N GLU A 243 10.18 -8.98 2.05
CA GLU A 243 8.96 -8.81 1.26
C GLU A 243 7.98 -7.79 1.85
N ILE A 244 8.16 -7.32 3.07
CA ILE A 244 7.25 -6.33 3.65
C ILE A 244 7.40 -5.00 2.90
N GLY A 245 6.27 -4.39 2.53
CA GLY A 245 6.24 -3.04 1.95
C GLY A 245 6.69 -1.97 2.94
N VAL A 246 7.47 -1.01 2.47
CA VAL A 246 8.01 0.11 3.25
C VAL A 246 6.88 0.90 3.90
N SER A 247 5.91 1.35 3.10
CA SER A 247 4.82 2.22 3.54
C SER A 247 4.01 1.60 4.67
N GLY A 248 3.42 0.42 4.46
CA GLY A 248 2.60 -0.23 5.48
C GLY A 248 3.33 -0.50 6.79
N LEU A 249 4.64 -0.83 6.73
CA LEU A 249 5.42 -1.06 7.95
C LEU A 249 5.70 0.22 8.71
N LEU A 250 6.13 1.28 8.03
CA LEU A 250 6.43 2.56 8.67
C LEU A 250 5.18 3.24 9.21
N LEU A 251 4.07 3.15 8.47
CA LEU A 251 2.80 3.74 8.90
C LEU A 251 2.17 3.01 10.10
N GLY A 252 2.48 1.73 10.28
CA GLY A 252 2.07 0.93 11.45
C GLY A 252 3.08 0.95 12.60
N GLY A 253 4.03 1.89 12.61
CA GLY A 253 5.15 1.94 13.55
C GLY A 253 6.33 1.10 13.09
N GLY A 254 6.14 -0.21 13.01
CA GLY A 254 7.09 -1.13 12.39
C GLY A 254 8.22 -1.60 13.33
N LEU A 255 8.32 -2.93 13.50
CA LEU A 255 9.36 -3.55 14.30
C LEU A 255 10.60 -3.86 13.46
N SER A 256 11.75 -3.44 13.97
CA SER A 256 13.06 -3.65 13.37
C SER A 256 13.95 -4.52 14.24
N ILE A 257 14.95 -5.15 13.62
CA ILE A 257 16.08 -5.73 14.36
C ILE A 257 16.90 -4.68 15.13
N TYR A 258 16.81 -3.40 14.73
CA TYR A 258 17.51 -2.31 15.41
C TYR A 258 16.64 -1.59 16.45
N SER A 259 15.40 -2.05 16.65
CA SER A 259 14.40 -1.34 17.45
C SER A 259 14.83 -1.10 18.90
N SER A 260 15.54 -2.05 19.52
CA SER A 260 16.09 -1.88 20.88
C SER A 260 16.94 -0.62 21.05
N ARG A 261 17.59 -0.11 19.98
CA ARG A 261 18.40 1.13 20.00
C ARG A 261 17.67 2.37 19.51
N TYR A 262 16.64 2.19 18.69
CA TYR A 262 16.12 3.30 17.89
C TYR A 262 14.59 3.42 17.89
N GLY A 263 13.88 2.61 18.68
CA GLY A 263 12.41 2.64 18.77
C GLY A 263 11.76 1.93 17.58
N PHE A 264 10.55 2.36 17.24
CA PHE A 264 9.87 1.91 16.02
C PHE A 264 10.63 2.37 14.78
N ALA A 265 10.44 1.66 13.67
CA ALA A 265 10.96 2.09 12.37
C ALA A 265 10.44 3.49 11.99
N SER A 266 9.17 3.78 12.29
CA SER A 266 8.55 5.09 12.13
C SER A 266 9.24 6.22 12.89
N ASP A 267 9.84 5.94 14.05
CA ASP A 267 10.59 6.93 14.83
C ASP A 267 11.88 7.38 14.12
N ASN A 268 12.28 6.70 13.05
CA ASN A 268 13.51 6.99 12.31
C ASN A 268 13.24 7.65 10.96
N VAL A 269 11.98 8.01 10.69
CA VAL A 269 11.62 8.86 9.55
C VAL A 269 11.94 10.31 9.91
N LEU A 270 12.65 10.99 9.04
CA LEU A 270 13.06 12.39 9.20
C LEU A 270 12.13 13.35 8.47
N LYS A 271 11.54 12.89 7.36
CA LYS A 271 10.59 13.64 6.55
C LYS A 271 9.66 12.69 5.81
N TYR A 272 8.39 13.09 5.68
CA TYR A 272 7.43 12.44 4.80
C TYR A 272 7.08 13.37 3.63
N GLU A 273 6.92 12.81 2.43
CA GLU A 273 6.10 13.43 1.39
C GLU A 273 4.69 12.83 1.50
N VAL A 274 3.73 13.65 1.89
CA VAL A 274 2.35 13.25 2.15
C VAL A 274 1.39 13.94 1.20
N ILE A 275 0.24 13.32 1.00
CA ILE A 275 -0.89 13.84 0.25
C ILE A 275 -2.06 13.98 1.22
N ASP A 276 -2.43 15.23 1.47
CA ASP A 276 -3.61 15.67 2.22
C ASP A 276 -4.28 16.81 1.43
N GLY A 277 -4.99 16.44 0.36
CA GLY A 277 -5.55 17.37 -0.64
C GLY A 277 -4.52 18.02 -1.58
N SER A 278 -3.27 18.17 -1.13
CA SER A 278 -2.10 18.62 -1.89
C SER A 278 -0.84 17.86 -1.45
N ILE A 279 0.28 18.06 -2.16
CA ILE A 279 1.57 17.48 -1.79
C ILE A 279 2.22 18.34 -0.70
N VAL A 280 2.55 17.73 0.42
CA VAL A 280 3.16 18.38 1.59
C VAL A 280 4.44 17.63 1.96
N GLU A 281 5.51 18.38 2.22
CA GLU A 281 6.68 17.87 2.93
C GLU A 281 6.50 18.14 4.42
N ALA A 282 6.41 17.08 5.22
CA ALA A 282 6.16 17.18 6.66
C ALA A 282 7.38 16.71 7.45
N THR A 283 7.83 17.54 8.39
CA THR A 283 8.91 17.24 9.35
C THR A 283 8.47 17.52 10.78
N ALA A 284 9.23 17.03 11.76
CA ALA A 284 8.93 17.26 13.17
C ALA A 284 8.93 18.73 13.61
N ASN A 285 9.59 19.63 12.86
CA ASN A 285 9.92 20.98 13.30
C ASN A 285 9.31 22.08 12.42
N ASP A 286 8.42 21.74 11.48
CA ASP A 286 7.75 22.71 10.63
C ASP A 286 6.25 22.86 10.98
N SER A 287 5.54 23.64 10.17
CA SER A 287 4.11 23.92 10.34
C SER A 287 3.19 22.71 10.13
N HIS A 288 3.70 21.58 9.61
CA HIS A 288 2.98 20.33 9.35
C HIS A 288 3.45 19.21 10.30
N SER A 289 3.94 19.57 11.49
CA SER A 289 4.45 18.62 12.48
C SER A 289 3.40 17.62 12.99
N ASP A 290 2.11 17.97 12.90
CA ASP A 290 0.99 17.05 13.10
C ASP A 290 0.90 15.99 12.00
N LEU A 291 0.98 16.39 10.72
CA LEU A 291 1.07 15.50 9.56
C LEU A 291 2.36 14.68 9.53
N PHE A 292 3.41 15.10 10.25
CA PHE A 292 4.59 14.28 10.50
C PHE A 292 4.37 13.26 11.64
N TRP A 293 3.61 13.62 12.68
CA TRP A 293 3.42 12.79 13.86
C TRP A 293 2.38 11.68 13.63
N VAL A 294 1.25 11.97 12.99
CA VAL A 294 0.16 11.00 12.77
C VAL A 294 0.56 9.74 11.99
N PRO A 295 1.45 9.79 10.97
CA PRO A 295 1.87 8.60 10.24
C PRO A 295 2.77 7.67 11.08
N LYS A 296 3.25 8.07 12.26
CA LYS A 296 4.19 7.26 13.05
C LYS A 296 3.58 6.05 13.77
N ALA A 297 2.31 5.73 13.50
CA ALA A 297 1.56 4.53 13.91
C ALA A 297 0.07 4.63 13.50
N GLY A 298 -0.37 5.77 12.94
CA GLY A 298 -1.77 6.00 12.55
C GLY A 298 -2.24 5.24 11.30
N GLY A 299 -1.37 4.42 10.69
CA GLY A 299 -1.70 3.67 9.48
C GLY A 299 -1.94 4.60 8.29
N ASN A 300 -2.89 4.21 7.44
CA ASN A 300 -3.29 4.96 6.25
C ASN A 300 -4.57 5.79 6.47
N SER A 301 -4.81 6.24 7.71
CA SER A 301 -6.08 6.87 8.09
C SER A 301 -6.13 8.37 7.81
N PHE A 302 -4.98 9.04 7.76
CA PHE A 302 -4.90 10.51 7.76
C PHE A 302 -4.40 11.10 6.45
N CYS A 303 -3.45 10.44 5.78
CA CYS A 303 -2.85 10.92 4.55
C CYS A 303 -2.32 9.74 3.72
N ILE A 304 -2.05 9.99 2.43
CA ILE A 304 -1.31 9.05 1.59
C ILE A 304 0.15 9.48 1.56
N VAL A 305 1.06 8.61 1.97
CA VAL A 305 2.51 8.88 1.92
C VAL A 305 3.10 8.32 0.63
N THR A 306 3.82 9.14 -0.12
CA THR A 306 4.49 8.77 -1.38
C THR A 306 6.00 8.60 -1.24
N ARG A 307 6.62 9.27 -0.26
CA ARG A 307 8.06 9.15 0.05
C ARG A 307 8.35 9.23 1.54
N PHE A 308 9.36 8.47 1.96
CA PHE A 308 9.90 8.44 3.32
C PHE A 308 11.39 8.77 3.25
N ASP A 309 11.83 9.81 3.95
CA ASP A 309 13.26 10.08 4.11
C ASP A 309 13.71 9.52 5.46
N LEU A 310 14.58 8.50 5.44
CA LEU A 310 14.97 7.72 6.60
C LEU A 310 16.40 8.04 7.01
N ALA A 311 16.66 8.10 8.32
CA ALA A 311 18.02 8.09 8.84
C ALA A 311 18.71 6.75 8.50
N THR A 312 19.95 6.83 8.02
CA THR A 312 20.79 5.64 7.81
C THR A 312 21.62 5.34 9.05
N LEU A 313 22.12 4.11 9.13
CA LEU A 313 23.03 3.67 10.18
C LEU A 313 24.10 2.74 9.61
N LYS A 314 25.30 2.77 10.19
CA LYS A 314 26.39 1.85 9.83
C LYS A 314 26.10 0.46 10.39
N SER A 315 25.89 -0.52 9.51
CA SER A 315 25.68 -1.93 9.87
C SER A 315 26.10 -2.83 8.71
N PRO A 316 27.41 -2.97 8.45
CA PRO A 316 27.91 -3.71 7.30
C PRO A 316 27.67 -5.22 7.43
N LYS A 317 27.71 -5.75 8.66
CA LYS A 317 27.47 -7.15 8.98
C LYS A 317 26.84 -7.29 10.36
N VAL A 318 26.09 -8.37 10.52
CA VAL A 318 25.33 -8.70 11.71
C VAL A 318 25.46 -10.18 12.01
N PHE A 319 25.46 -10.53 13.29
CA PHE A 319 25.30 -11.91 13.71
C PHE A 319 23.82 -12.27 13.73
N ILE A 320 23.50 -13.41 13.12
CA ILE A 320 22.18 -14.02 13.24
C ILE A 320 22.33 -15.49 13.61
N GLU A 321 21.48 -15.91 14.52
CA GLU A 321 21.28 -17.31 14.83
C GLU A 321 19.81 -17.69 14.63
N SER A 322 19.56 -18.76 13.89
CA SER A 322 18.26 -19.44 13.93
C SER A 322 18.44 -20.73 14.73
N SER A 323 17.65 -20.88 15.79
CA SER A 323 17.72 -22.02 16.70
C SER A 323 16.35 -22.68 16.83
N GLU A 324 16.34 -24.01 16.92
CA GLU A 324 15.18 -24.84 17.22
C GLU A 324 15.42 -25.58 18.53
N TYR A 325 14.39 -25.64 19.37
CA TYR A 325 14.39 -26.29 20.68
C TYR A 325 13.24 -27.30 20.73
N SER A 326 13.51 -28.42 21.40
CA SER A 326 12.56 -29.50 21.60
C SER A 326 11.40 -29.10 22.51
N SER A 327 10.26 -29.78 22.37
CA SER A 327 9.02 -29.48 23.10
C SER A 327 9.15 -29.57 24.62
N ASP A 328 9.98 -30.48 25.15
CA ASP A 328 10.25 -30.62 26.58
C ASP A 328 10.95 -29.40 27.19
N GLN A 329 11.57 -28.56 26.36
CA GLN A 329 12.22 -27.33 26.78
C GLN A 329 11.28 -26.11 26.74
N ALA A 330 10.02 -26.26 26.30
CA ALA A 330 9.09 -25.14 26.15
C ALA A 330 8.93 -24.27 27.42
N PRO A 331 8.80 -24.82 28.66
CA PRO A 331 8.73 -23.99 29.86
C PRO A 331 9.97 -23.09 30.05
N LYS A 332 11.17 -23.65 29.85
CA LYS A 332 12.43 -22.91 29.95
C LYS A 332 12.62 -21.92 28.79
N PHE A 333 12.07 -22.23 27.62
CA PHE A 333 12.03 -21.31 26.49
C PHE A 333 11.17 -20.09 26.82
N ILE A 334 9.99 -20.29 27.43
CA ILE A 334 9.13 -19.20 27.90
C ILE A 334 9.85 -18.34 28.96
N ASP A 335 10.58 -18.97 29.90
CA ASP A 335 11.43 -18.23 30.85
C ASP A 335 12.51 -17.39 30.15
N ALA A 336 13.15 -17.94 29.12
CA ALA A 336 14.15 -17.21 28.34
C ALA A 336 13.55 -16.01 27.57
N VAL A 337 12.33 -16.15 27.04
CA VAL A 337 11.58 -15.05 26.42
C VAL A 337 11.23 -13.97 27.44
N TYR A 338 10.72 -14.35 28.61
CA TYR A 338 10.45 -13.43 29.71
C TYR A 338 11.71 -12.67 30.14
N ASN A 339 12.81 -13.38 30.35
CA ASN A 339 14.08 -12.78 30.73
C ASN A 339 14.58 -11.78 29.69
N PHE A 340 14.45 -12.08 28.39
CA PHE A 340 14.80 -11.11 27.35
C PHE A 340 13.88 -9.87 27.39
N ALA A 341 12.58 -10.04 27.62
CA ALA A 341 11.67 -8.91 27.75
C ALA A 341 12.03 -7.98 28.93
N GLN A 342 12.46 -8.54 30.06
CA GLN A 342 12.84 -7.78 31.25
C GLN A 342 14.23 -7.16 31.16
N TYR A 343 15.21 -7.91 30.66
CA TYR A 343 16.64 -7.56 30.76
C TYR A 343 17.30 -7.28 29.41
N GLY A 344 16.63 -7.53 28.28
CA GLY A 344 17.17 -7.32 26.93
C GLY A 344 17.56 -5.87 26.64
N ALA A 345 17.06 -4.90 27.41
CA ALA A 345 17.51 -3.50 27.34
C ALA A 345 19.03 -3.35 27.61
N THR A 346 19.63 -4.25 28.38
CA THR A 346 21.07 -4.24 28.69
C THR A 346 21.97 -4.63 27.51
N ILE A 347 21.38 -5.20 26.45
CA ILE A 347 22.07 -5.67 25.25
C ILE A 347 21.49 -4.93 24.04
N ALA A 348 21.57 -3.60 24.05
CA ALA A 348 20.82 -2.73 23.14
C ALA A 348 20.93 -3.10 21.64
N LYS A 349 22.05 -3.65 21.17
CA LYS A 349 22.25 -4.10 19.78
C LYS A 349 21.57 -5.43 19.43
N ALA A 350 20.90 -6.06 20.38
CA ALA A 350 20.27 -7.36 20.24
C ALA A 350 18.78 -7.23 19.89
N ALA A 351 18.30 -8.15 19.06
CA ALA A 351 16.88 -8.41 18.84
C ALA A 351 16.59 -9.91 18.88
N LEU A 352 15.41 -10.26 19.40
CA LEU A 352 14.96 -11.64 19.56
C LEU A 352 13.58 -11.79 18.92
N THR A 353 13.42 -12.80 18.06
CA THR A 353 12.13 -13.22 17.51
C THR A 353 11.88 -14.67 17.91
N PRO A 354 11.29 -14.91 19.09
CA PRO A 354 10.85 -16.24 19.53
C PRO A 354 9.49 -16.58 18.91
N VAL A 355 9.33 -17.83 18.50
CA VAL A 355 8.10 -18.36 17.92
C VAL A 355 7.85 -19.75 18.49
N VAL A 356 6.65 -20.00 18.98
CA VAL A 356 6.17 -21.35 19.27
C VAL A 356 5.21 -21.74 18.16
N THR A 357 5.48 -22.85 17.48
CA THR A 357 4.61 -23.41 16.43
C THR A 357 4.06 -24.75 16.89
N ILE A 358 2.80 -25.00 16.54
CA ILE A 358 2.04 -26.17 16.97
C ILE A 358 1.39 -26.79 15.74
N ASP A 359 1.70 -28.05 15.51
CA ASP A 359 0.94 -28.93 14.62
C ASP A 359 0.11 -29.88 15.47
N ALA A 360 -1.19 -29.61 15.57
CA ALA A 360 -2.09 -30.37 16.44
C ALA A 360 -2.30 -31.81 15.93
N HIS A 361 -2.26 -32.00 14.61
CA HIS A 361 -2.47 -33.31 13.99
C HIS A 361 -1.30 -34.24 14.26
N MET A 362 -0.07 -33.72 14.13
CA MET A 362 1.16 -34.45 14.46
C MET A 362 1.50 -34.45 15.95
N LYS A 363 0.75 -33.70 16.78
CA LYS A 363 1.04 -33.45 18.20
C LYS A 363 2.44 -32.89 18.42
N GLU A 364 2.91 -32.05 17.50
CA GLU A 364 4.26 -31.50 17.51
C GLU A 364 4.24 -30.04 17.99
N VAL A 365 5.10 -29.72 18.97
CA VAL A 365 5.36 -28.34 19.41
C VAL A 365 6.83 -28.04 19.16
N ARG A 366 7.11 -26.99 18.38
CA ARG A 366 8.47 -26.52 18.11
C ARG A 366 8.65 -25.11 18.64
N CYS A 367 9.71 -24.91 19.40
CA CYS A 367 10.15 -23.58 19.83
C CYS A 367 11.29 -23.12 18.93
N LEU A 368 11.11 -22.01 18.24
CA LEU A 368 12.06 -21.42 17.31
C LEU A 368 12.50 -20.07 17.86
N ALA A 369 13.78 -19.74 17.76
CA ALA A 369 14.25 -18.39 18.05
C ALA A 369 15.19 -17.91 16.94
N THR A 370 14.89 -16.73 16.41
CA THR A 370 15.90 -15.93 15.73
C THR A 370 16.52 -14.96 16.73
N LYS A 371 17.83 -15.03 16.87
CA LYS A 371 18.66 -14.08 17.63
C LYS A 371 19.46 -13.23 16.65
N PHE A 372 19.44 -11.92 16.85
CA PHE A 372 20.14 -10.96 15.99
C PHE A 372 21.03 -10.06 16.85
N TYR A 373 22.26 -9.82 16.41
CA TYR A 373 23.11 -8.82 17.03
C TYR A 373 23.89 -7.99 16.00
N ASP A 374 23.80 -6.67 16.13
CA ASP A 374 24.47 -5.69 15.28
C ASP A 374 25.96 -5.49 15.66
N SER A 375 26.81 -6.45 15.26
CA SER A 375 28.27 -6.38 15.40
C SER A 375 28.98 -7.22 14.35
N ASP A 376 30.23 -6.85 14.07
CA ASP A 376 31.22 -7.61 13.30
C ASP A 376 32.17 -8.44 14.18
N ILE A 377 32.15 -8.20 15.50
CA ILE A 377 32.88 -8.96 16.52
C ILE A 377 31.98 -10.04 17.08
N ASP A 378 32.45 -11.29 17.11
CA ASP A 378 31.70 -12.39 17.71
C ASP A 378 31.53 -12.17 19.21
N ILE A 379 30.27 -12.23 19.63
CA ILE A 379 29.84 -11.97 20.99
C ILE A 379 28.74 -12.95 21.38
N SER A 380 28.87 -14.21 20.95
CA SER A 380 28.00 -15.32 21.33
C SER A 380 27.65 -15.37 22.83
N TYR A 381 28.52 -14.84 23.72
CA TYR A 381 28.25 -14.68 25.15
C TYR A 381 27.00 -13.85 25.47
N VAL A 382 26.60 -12.90 24.61
CA VAL A 382 25.36 -12.09 24.77
C VAL A 382 24.13 -12.98 24.86
N TRP A 383 24.16 -14.12 24.18
CA TRP A 383 23.06 -15.09 24.14
C TRP A 383 23.20 -16.20 25.17
N SER A 384 24.21 -16.17 26.05
CA SER A 384 24.41 -17.20 27.08
C SER A 384 23.17 -17.36 27.96
N ASN A 385 22.62 -16.28 28.50
CA ASN A 385 21.38 -16.31 29.30
C ASN A 385 20.13 -16.79 28.54
N PHE A 386 20.19 -16.87 27.21
CA PHE A 386 19.14 -17.49 26.40
C PHE A 386 19.46 -18.95 26.02
N THR A 387 20.73 -19.37 26.02
CA THR A 387 21.17 -20.64 25.39
C THR A 387 21.95 -21.59 26.31
N LYS A 388 22.58 -21.13 27.40
CA LYS A 388 23.30 -21.99 28.36
C LYS A 388 23.43 -21.29 29.72
N PRO A 389 23.14 -21.96 30.85
CA PRO A 389 22.71 -23.36 31.02
C PRO A 389 21.18 -23.58 30.87
N ILE A 390 20.45 -22.58 30.37
CA ILE A 390 18.98 -22.53 30.46
C ILE A 390 18.28 -23.45 29.44
N ILE A 391 18.62 -23.42 28.15
CA ILE A 391 18.02 -24.28 27.10
C ILE A 391 19.01 -24.62 25.99
N LYS A 392 19.07 -25.86 25.54
CA LYS A 392 20.01 -26.30 24.50
C LYS A 392 19.28 -26.50 23.16
N PRO A 393 19.72 -25.85 22.06
CA PRO A 393 19.07 -26.06 20.76
C PRO A 393 19.34 -27.48 20.25
N VAL A 394 18.32 -28.08 19.62
CA VAL A 394 18.46 -29.35 18.87
C VAL A 394 18.99 -29.13 17.47
N LYS A 395 18.75 -27.94 16.91
CA LYS A 395 19.31 -27.47 15.64
C LYS A 395 19.59 -25.98 15.76
N HIS A 396 20.74 -25.54 15.25
CA HIS A 396 21.01 -24.11 15.13
C HIS A 396 21.93 -23.80 13.95
N ASP A 397 21.85 -22.57 13.46
CA ASP A 397 22.72 -22.03 12.41
C ASP A 397 23.12 -20.61 12.81
N TYR A 398 24.42 -20.37 13.03
CA TYR A 398 24.99 -19.10 13.48
C TYR A 398 25.92 -18.52 12.40
N LYS A 399 25.63 -17.31 11.94
CA LYS A 399 26.34 -16.69 10.82
C LYS A 399 26.58 -15.21 11.05
N LEU A 400 27.76 -14.74 10.64
CA LEU A 400 28.06 -13.33 10.40
C LEU A 400 27.81 -13.02 8.92
N GLN A 401 26.85 -12.15 8.62
CA GLN A 401 26.52 -11.82 7.24
C GLN A 401 25.94 -10.40 7.10
N PRO A 402 25.94 -9.82 5.89
CA PRO A 402 25.25 -8.56 5.63
C PRO A 402 23.74 -8.66 5.88
N LEU A 403 23.11 -7.54 6.26
CA LEU A 403 21.67 -7.52 6.57
C LEU A 403 20.80 -7.96 5.38
N ASN A 404 21.16 -7.56 4.16
CA ASN A 404 20.37 -7.94 2.98
C ASN A 404 20.37 -9.46 2.73
N GLU A 405 21.44 -10.18 3.09
CA GLU A 405 21.49 -11.65 3.05
C GLU A 405 20.63 -12.28 4.15
N VAL A 406 20.60 -11.67 5.35
CA VAL A 406 19.70 -12.09 6.43
C VAL A 406 18.25 -12.13 5.94
N LEU A 407 17.81 -11.09 5.23
CA LEU A 407 16.41 -10.98 4.80
C LEU A 407 16.00 -11.99 3.74
N LYS A 408 16.94 -12.48 2.92
CA LYS A 408 16.68 -13.57 1.97
C LYS A 408 16.25 -14.85 2.68
N SER A 409 16.81 -15.12 3.88
CA SER A 409 16.41 -16.28 4.68
C SER A 409 14.96 -16.21 5.19
N TYR A 410 14.35 -15.02 5.16
CA TYR A 410 12.94 -14.80 5.52
C TYR A 410 11.98 -14.75 4.33
N GLN A 411 12.45 -14.74 3.08
CA GLN A 411 11.58 -14.63 1.89
C GLN A 411 10.65 -15.85 1.70
N GLY A 412 11.04 -17.03 2.19
CA GLY A 412 10.21 -18.25 2.15
C GLY A 412 8.97 -18.23 3.05
N TRP A 413 8.78 -17.18 3.86
CA TRP A 413 7.63 -17.06 4.76
C TRP A 413 6.36 -16.54 4.09
N VAL A 414 6.31 -16.34 2.76
CA VAL A 414 5.09 -15.94 2.02
C VAL A 414 4.69 -16.98 0.96
N PRO A 415 4.01 -18.09 1.34
CA PRO A 415 3.44 -19.03 0.39
C PRO A 415 2.08 -18.49 -0.08
N GLY A 416 2.00 -18.11 -1.35
CA GLY A 416 0.81 -17.48 -1.95
C GLY A 416 -0.47 -18.33 -1.96
N THR A 417 -0.40 -19.64 -1.68
CA THR A 417 -1.56 -20.54 -1.75
C THR A 417 -2.17 -20.88 -0.39
N LEU A 418 -1.51 -20.57 0.74
CA LEU A 418 -2.04 -20.91 2.06
C LEU A 418 -3.01 -19.84 2.59
N ARG A 419 -4.14 -20.29 3.14
CA ARG A 419 -5.03 -19.41 3.92
C ARG A 419 -4.38 -19.14 5.27
N ARG A 420 -4.21 -17.87 5.61
CA ARG A 420 -3.52 -17.43 6.83
C ARG A 420 -4.33 -16.38 7.54
N ARG A 421 -4.37 -16.46 8.86
CA ARG A 421 -4.91 -15.42 9.72
C ARG A 421 -3.83 -14.98 10.69
N TRP A 422 -3.74 -13.68 10.90
CA TRP A 422 -2.84 -13.10 11.87
C TRP A 422 -3.63 -12.21 12.81
N GLN A 423 -3.25 -12.22 14.08
CA GLN A 423 -3.76 -11.31 15.09
C GLN A 423 -2.60 -10.85 15.96
N VAL A 424 -2.72 -9.62 16.46
CA VAL A 424 -1.77 -9.05 17.41
C VAL A 424 -2.52 -8.73 18.68
N ILE A 425 -1.94 -9.12 19.80
CA ILE A 425 -2.40 -8.75 21.13
C ILE A 425 -1.23 -8.11 21.86
N SER A 426 -1.51 -7.06 22.62
CA SER A 426 -0.53 -6.39 23.48
C SER A 426 -0.78 -6.81 24.92
N SER A 427 0.28 -7.09 25.66
CA SER A 427 0.22 -7.38 27.08
C SER A 427 1.49 -6.88 27.77
N LEU A 428 1.41 -6.65 29.09
CA LEU A 428 2.62 -6.50 29.89
C LEU A 428 3.40 -7.81 29.85
N ALA A 429 4.72 -7.73 29.66
CA ALA A 429 5.61 -8.89 29.57
C ALA A 429 5.87 -9.52 30.95
N THR A 430 4.82 -9.92 31.66
CA THR A 430 4.93 -10.73 32.89
C THR A 430 5.10 -12.20 32.51
N ARG A 431 5.77 -12.96 33.38
CA ARG A 431 5.96 -14.39 33.14
C ARG A 431 4.62 -15.13 33.01
N ASP A 432 3.67 -14.82 33.90
CA ASP A 432 2.33 -15.42 33.90
C ASP A 432 1.55 -15.10 32.62
N ALA A 433 1.64 -13.88 32.09
CA ALA A 433 0.97 -13.53 30.84
C ALA A 433 1.53 -14.32 29.64
N ILE A 434 2.86 -14.44 29.55
CA ILE A 434 3.50 -15.19 28.47
C ILE A 434 3.13 -16.68 28.57
N ASP A 435 3.14 -17.24 29.78
CA ASP A 435 2.76 -18.61 30.06
C ASP A 435 1.28 -18.89 29.72
N LEU A 436 0.37 -18.01 30.13
CA LEU A 436 -1.06 -18.10 29.84
C LEU A 436 -1.35 -18.04 28.34
N ILE A 437 -0.71 -17.11 27.61
CA ILE A 437 -0.84 -16.99 26.15
C ILE A 437 -0.39 -18.29 25.48
N HIS A 438 0.78 -18.81 25.87
CA HIS A 438 1.33 -20.05 25.35
C HIS A 438 0.43 -21.25 25.64
N GLY A 439 0.04 -21.45 26.89
CA GLY A 439 -0.80 -22.56 27.33
C GLY A 439 -2.19 -22.54 26.70
N THR A 440 -2.81 -21.36 26.61
CA THR A 440 -4.11 -21.19 25.95
C THR A 440 -4.04 -21.53 24.48
N LEU A 441 -3.00 -21.06 23.77
CA LEU A 441 -2.83 -21.38 22.36
C LEU A 441 -2.68 -22.89 22.14
N ILE A 442 -1.81 -23.56 22.90
CA ILE A 442 -1.63 -25.02 22.79
C ILE A 442 -2.95 -25.75 23.05
N SER A 443 -3.64 -25.40 24.14
CA SER A 443 -4.89 -26.06 24.52
C SER A 443 -5.97 -25.89 23.45
N GLU A 444 -6.20 -24.65 23.00
CA GLU A 444 -7.23 -24.37 21.99
C GLU A 444 -6.90 -24.95 20.62
N THR A 445 -5.64 -24.90 20.21
CA THR A 445 -5.17 -25.48 18.96
C THR A 445 -5.37 -27.00 18.95
N ASN A 446 -4.95 -27.70 20.02
CA ASN A 446 -5.17 -29.14 20.12
C ASN A 446 -6.66 -29.49 20.17
N ARG A 447 -7.47 -28.69 20.87
CA ARG A 447 -8.91 -28.92 21.00
C ARG A 447 -9.65 -28.73 19.67
N ARG A 448 -9.25 -27.76 18.84
CA ARG A 448 -10.00 -27.35 17.65
C ARG A 448 -9.44 -27.85 16.32
N LEU A 449 -8.16 -28.23 16.28
CA LEU A 449 -7.45 -28.52 15.03
C LEU A 449 -6.77 -29.89 14.99
N ALA A 450 -6.89 -30.73 16.03
CA ALA A 450 -6.25 -32.06 16.04
C ALA A 450 -6.74 -32.99 14.92
N ASP A 451 -7.98 -32.82 14.44
CA ASP A 451 -8.58 -33.57 13.33
C ASP A 451 -8.23 -32.97 11.95
N ARG A 452 -7.49 -31.85 11.90
CA ARG A 452 -7.17 -31.12 10.67
C ARG A 452 -5.71 -31.33 10.27
N ALA A 453 -5.50 -32.24 9.31
CA ALA A 453 -4.19 -32.36 8.65
C ALA A 453 -3.78 -31.04 7.97
N ASN A 454 -2.47 -30.75 7.98
CA ASN A 454 -1.87 -29.55 7.38
C ASN A 454 -2.32 -28.20 8.00
N ALA A 455 -2.86 -28.21 9.23
CA ALA A 455 -3.14 -27.01 9.98
C ALA A 455 -2.04 -26.74 11.01
N THR A 456 -1.32 -25.62 10.85
CA THR A 456 -0.32 -25.17 11.82
C THR A 456 -0.76 -23.86 12.46
N THR A 457 -0.55 -23.74 13.76
CA THR A 457 -0.74 -22.48 14.50
C THR A 457 0.58 -22.06 15.13
N GLY A 458 0.67 -20.80 15.55
CA GLY A 458 1.80 -20.39 16.35
C GLY A 458 1.59 -19.03 17.00
N VAL A 459 2.42 -18.76 18.00
CA VAL A 459 2.56 -17.45 18.61
C VAL A 459 4.00 -16.99 18.43
N SER A 460 4.17 -15.78 17.92
CA SER A 460 5.45 -15.10 17.98
C SER A 460 5.39 -14.04 19.06
N PHE A 461 6.20 -14.18 20.10
CA PHE A 461 6.33 -13.12 21.09
C PHE A 461 7.22 -12.02 20.53
N GLN A 462 6.85 -10.76 20.76
CA GLN A 462 7.60 -9.60 20.29
C GLN A 462 8.02 -8.78 21.52
N PRO A 463 9.04 -9.22 22.27
CA PRO A 463 9.41 -8.58 23.52
C PRO A 463 9.91 -7.15 23.27
N LEU A 464 9.11 -6.17 23.71
CA LEU A 464 9.46 -4.75 23.64
C LEU A 464 10.14 -4.36 24.95
N THR A 465 11.41 -3.96 24.87
CA THR A 465 12.20 -3.59 26.05
C THR A 465 11.84 -2.18 26.53
N LYS A 466 12.17 -1.86 27.78
CA LYS A 466 12.03 -0.48 28.29
C LYS A 466 12.83 0.53 27.46
N GLU A 467 14.00 0.14 26.99
CA GLU A 467 14.85 1.00 26.14
C GLU A 467 14.18 1.27 24.79
N PHE A 468 13.57 0.26 24.17
CA PHE A 468 12.78 0.45 22.95
C PHE A 468 11.71 1.55 23.12
N ILE A 469 10.93 1.49 24.20
CA ILE A 469 9.88 2.48 24.48
C ILE A 469 10.48 3.87 24.75
N ARG A 470 11.59 3.92 25.51
CA ARG A 470 12.31 5.17 25.79
C ARG A 470 12.75 5.86 24.51
N GLN A 471 13.25 5.12 23.53
CA GLN A 471 13.67 5.65 22.24
C GLN A 471 12.50 6.27 21.45
N GLY A 472 11.32 5.67 21.49
CA GLY A 472 10.11 6.25 20.89
C GLY A 472 9.72 7.58 21.54
N ILE A 473 9.71 7.63 22.89
CA ILE A 473 9.42 8.86 23.65
C ILE A 473 10.39 9.98 23.30
N LEU A 474 11.69 9.69 23.23
CA LEU A 474 12.73 10.67 22.88
C LEU A 474 12.58 11.25 21.47
N LYS A 475 11.81 10.59 20.61
CA LYS A 475 11.61 10.95 19.21
C LYS A 475 10.21 11.50 18.94
N GLY A 476 9.61 12.12 19.96
CA GLY A 476 8.30 12.77 19.90
C GLY A 476 7.11 11.84 20.13
N GLY A 477 7.35 10.57 20.46
CA GLY A 477 6.29 9.59 20.67
C GLY A 477 5.54 9.20 19.40
N ASN A 478 4.49 8.41 19.59
CA ASN A 478 3.60 7.92 18.54
C ASN A 478 2.14 8.14 19.01
N PRO A 479 1.18 8.24 18.06
CA PRO A 479 -0.25 8.40 18.38
C PRO A 479 -0.85 7.36 19.31
#